data_AF-A0A1G8LHT3-F1
#
_entry.id   AF-A0A1G8LHT3-F1
#
_cell.length_a   1.000
_cell.length_b   1.000
_cell.length_c   1.000
_cell.angle_alpha   90.00
_cell.angle_beta   90.00
_cell.angle_gamma   90.00
#
_symmetry.space_group_name_H-M   'P 1'
#
loop_
_entity.id
_entity.type
_entity.pdbx_description
1 polymer ?
#
loop_
_entity_poly.entity_id
_entity_poly.type
_entity_poly.pdbx_seq_one_letter_code
_entity_poly.pdbx_strand_id
1 'polypeptide(L)'
;MVQFRAMGDDASDVDEVLDVAHAWLRECPGLVVGPTTRLRHRNGGGRLVFEVMLARPANPPERVQAERIDVQPARSPRADGGRRAAGPPHRRELPPGRSR
;
A
#
# COMPACT_ATOMS: atom_id res chain seq x y z
N MET A 1 0.00 -13.48 -7.15
CA MET A 1 1.15 -14.39 -7.00
C MET A 1 0.83 -15.64 -7.79
N VAL A 2 1.74 -16.08 -8.64
CA VAL A 2 1.58 -17.31 -9.42
C VAL A 2 2.70 -18.27 -9.06
N GLN A 3 2.46 -19.58 -9.21
CA GLN A 3 3.46 -20.58 -8.92
C GLN A 3 3.87 -21.28 -10.22
N PHE A 4 5.18 -21.30 -10.47
CA PHE A 4 5.76 -22.08 -11.55
C PHE A 4 6.07 -23.49 -11.04
N ARG A 5 5.77 -24.49 -11.86
CA ARG A 5 6.07 -25.90 -11.58
C ARG A 5 6.58 -26.56 -12.84
N ALA A 6 7.75 -27.18 -12.75
CA ALA A 6 8.26 -28.07 -13.78
C ALA A 6 8.48 -29.46 -13.18
N MET A 7 8.21 -30.50 -13.97
CA MET A 7 8.42 -31.89 -13.61
C MET A 7 8.96 -32.61 -14.83
N GLY A 8 9.94 -33.48 -14.61
CA GLY A 8 10.53 -34.29 -15.66
C GLY A 8 11.14 -35.57 -15.09
N ASP A 9 11.35 -36.54 -15.97
CA ASP A 9 11.94 -37.84 -15.62
C ASP A 9 13.47 -37.81 -15.62
N ASP A 10 14.06 -36.75 -16.17
CA ASP A 10 15.48 -36.42 -16.05
C ASP A 10 15.64 -35.16 -15.19
N ALA A 11 16.50 -35.24 -14.17
CA ALA A 11 16.81 -34.09 -13.31
C ALA A 11 17.60 -33.00 -14.05
N SER A 12 18.43 -33.36 -15.02
CA SER A 12 19.21 -32.41 -15.82
C SER A 12 18.30 -31.54 -16.68
N ASP A 13 17.35 -32.15 -17.40
CA ASP A 13 16.36 -31.42 -18.20
C ASP A 13 15.54 -30.46 -17.34
N VAL A 14 15.17 -30.91 -16.14
CA VAL A 14 14.43 -30.09 -15.18
C VAL A 14 15.25 -28.89 -14.73
N ASP A 15 16.55 -29.05 -14.45
CA ASP A 15 17.43 -27.93 -14.12
C ASP A 15 17.67 -26.99 -15.32
N GLU A 16 17.75 -27.50 -16.56
CA GLU A 16 17.81 -26.65 -17.77
C GLU A 16 16.55 -25.77 -17.92
N VAL A 17 15.36 -26.34 -17.65
CA VAL A 17 14.11 -25.57 -17.64
C VAL A 17 14.16 -24.44 -16.61
N LEU A 18 14.80 -24.66 -15.45
CA LEU A 18 14.97 -23.60 -14.45
C LEU A 18 15.79 -22.45 -14.99
N ASP A 19 16.91 -22.75 -15.62
CA ASP A 19 17.86 -21.75 -16.11
C ASP A 19 17.22 -20.91 -17.22
N VAL A 20 16.50 -21.55 -18.16
CA VAL A 20 15.74 -20.85 -19.20
C VAL A 20 14.64 -19.98 -18.60
N ALA A 21 13.84 -20.52 -17.67
CA ALA A 21 12.76 -19.77 -17.03
C ALA A 21 13.29 -18.57 -16.23
N HIS A 22 14.38 -18.75 -15.48
CA HIS A 22 15.01 -17.67 -14.72
C HIS A 22 15.62 -16.61 -15.64
N ALA A 23 16.24 -17.00 -16.76
CA ALA A 23 16.76 -16.06 -17.74
C ALA A 23 15.64 -15.18 -18.29
N TRP A 24 14.52 -15.77 -18.71
CA TRP A 24 13.37 -15.01 -19.22
C TRP A 24 12.71 -14.13 -18.15
N LEU A 25 12.56 -14.62 -16.92
CA LEU A 25 11.93 -13.86 -15.84
C LEU A 25 12.77 -12.66 -15.38
N ARG A 26 14.11 -12.71 -15.52
CA ARG A 26 15.00 -11.58 -15.21
C ARG A 26 14.84 -10.41 -16.18
N GLU A 27 14.42 -10.66 -17.41
CA GLU A 27 14.12 -9.61 -18.40
C GLU A 27 12.79 -8.88 -18.11
N CYS A 28 12.03 -9.34 -17.12
CA CYS A 28 10.75 -8.76 -16.72
C CYS A 28 10.90 -7.96 -15.40
N PRO A 29 11.22 -6.64 -15.43
CA PRO A 29 11.48 -5.84 -14.23
C PRO A 29 10.27 -5.70 -13.29
N GLY A 30 9.07 -5.99 -13.78
CA GLY A 30 7.84 -6.04 -12.97
C GLY A 30 7.64 -7.35 -12.20
N LEU A 31 8.56 -8.30 -12.29
CA LEU A 31 8.45 -9.61 -11.65
C LEU A 31 9.57 -9.85 -10.64
N VAL A 32 9.22 -10.50 -9.54
CA VAL A 32 10.14 -10.98 -8.52
C VAL A 32 9.98 -12.49 -8.42
N VAL A 33 11.10 -13.20 -8.54
CA VAL A 33 11.16 -14.66 -8.41
C VAL A 33 11.51 -15.01 -6.96
N GLY A 34 10.67 -15.84 -6.33
CA GLY A 34 10.88 -16.35 -4.99
C GLY A 34 11.90 -17.49 -4.94
N PRO A 35 12.17 -18.05 -3.74
CA PRO A 35 13.09 -19.18 -3.59
C PRO A 35 12.65 -20.40 -4.40
N THR A 36 13.62 -21.06 -5.03
CA THR A 36 13.38 -22.30 -5.77
C THR A 36 13.48 -23.52 -4.86
N THR A 37 12.42 -24.32 -4.84
CA THR A 37 12.41 -25.65 -4.23
C THR A 37 12.71 -26.70 -5.28
N ARG A 38 13.70 -27.55 -5.01
CA ARG A 38 14.04 -28.72 -5.85
C ARG A 38 13.67 -30.00 -5.11
N LEU A 39 12.97 -30.90 -5.81
CA LEU A 39 12.58 -32.22 -5.31
C LEU A 39 13.07 -33.27 -6.29
N ARG A 40 13.90 -34.21 -5.84
CA ARG A 40 14.35 -35.33 -6.67
C ARG A 40 13.40 -36.52 -6.53
N HIS A 41 13.09 -37.17 -7.64
CA HIS A 41 12.31 -38.40 -7.66
C HIS A 41 13.23 -39.61 -7.48
N ARG A 42 12.70 -40.72 -6.95
CA ARG A 42 13.49 -41.95 -6.76
C ARG A 42 13.99 -42.56 -8.07
N ASN A 43 13.33 -42.24 -9.19
CA ASN A 43 13.60 -42.83 -10.50
C ASN A 43 14.52 -41.97 -11.38
N GLY A 44 15.20 -40.97 -10.81
CA GLY A 44 16.15 -40.10 -11.53
C GLY A 44 15.59 -38.74 -11.94
N GLY A 45 14.27 -38.61 -12.04
CA GLY A 45 13.61 -37.35 -12.38
C GLY A 45 13.59 -36.30 -11.27
N GLY A 46 12.94 -35.19 -11.55
CA GLY A 46 12.85 -34.07 -10.63
C GLY A 46 11.59 -33.23 -10.77
N ARG A 47 11.36 -32.41 -9.76
CA ARG A 47 10.35 -31.36 -9.73
C ARG A 47 10.97 -30.07 -9.21
N LEU A 48 10.63 -28.98 -9.87
CA LEU A 48 10.96 -27.63 -9.46
C LEU A 48 9.70 -26.85 -9.13
N VAL A 49 9.78 -26.03 -8.10
CA VAL A 49 8.71 -25.13 -7.71
C VAL A 49 9.30 -23.80 -7.27
N PHE A 50 8.81 -22.70 -7.83
CA PHE A 50 9.09 -21.37 -7.31
C PHE A 50 7.88 -20.45 -7.54
N GLU A 51 7.83 -19.36 -6.79
CA GLU A 51 6.77 -18.37 -6.90
C GLU A 51 7.24 -17.19 -7.74
N VAL A 52 6.31 -16.62 -8.50
CA VAL A 52 6.51 -15.37 -9.24
C VAL A 52 5.50 -14.36 -8.71
N MET A 53 6.02 -13.22 -8.28
CA MET A 53 5.28 -12.12 -7.70
C MET A 53 5.44 -10.87 -8.57
N LEU A 54 4.45 -9.98 -8.53
CA LEU A 54 4.62 -8.65 -9.11
C LEU A 54 5.53 -7.84 -8.19
N ALA A 55 6.56 -7.21 -8.76
CA ALA A 55 7.32 -6.19 -8.08
C ALA A 55 6.36 -5.06 -7.69
N ARG A 56 6.39 -4.62 -6.43
CA ARG A 56 5.68 -3.39 -6.05
C ARG A 56 6.32 -2.23 -6.82
N PRO A 57 5.52 -1.27 -7.33
CA PRO A 57 6.07 -0.10 -7.99
C PRO A 57 7.05 0.58 -7.04
N ALA A 58 8.29 0.80 -7.51
CA ALA A 58 9.35 1.44 -6.74
C ALA A 58 8.98 2.87 -6.31
N ASN A 59 8.07 3.51 -7.06
CA ASN A 59 7.51 4.81 -6.73
C ASN A 59 6.05 4.63 -6.29
N PRO A 60 5.72 4.81 -4.99
CA PRO A 60 4.33 5.03 -4.60
C PRO A 60 3.79 6.26 -5.34
N PRO A 61 2.47 6.34 -5.62
CA PRO A 61 1.90 7.50 -6.29
C PRO A 61 2.30 8.78 -5.55
N GLU A 62 2.91 9.71 -6.27
CA GLU A 62 3.30 11.00 -5.73
C GLU A 62 2.04 11.72 -5.24
N ARG A 63 1.99 11.99 -3.94
CA ARG A 63 0.85 12.65 -3.31
C ARG A 63 0.97 14.15 -3.59
N VAL A 64 0.45 14.59 -4.73
CA VAL A 64 0.40 16.02 -5.08
C VAL A 64 -0.52 16.73 -4.09
N GLN A 65 0.04 17.50 -3.16
CA GLN A 65 -0.73 18.47 -2.40
C GLN A 65 -0.97 19.68 -3.30
N ALA A 66 -2.21 19.90 -3.71
CA ALA A 66 -2.59 21.17 -4.31
C ALA A 66 -2.52 22.25 -3.24
N GLU A 67 -1.58 23.19 -3.37
CA GLU A 67 -1.59 24.40 -2.56
C GLU A 67 -2.85 25.21 -2.92
N ARG A 68 -3.73 25.37 -1.94
CA ARG A 68 -4.89 26.24 -2.07
C ARG A 68 -4.43 27.67 -1.92
N ILE A 69 -4.31 28.38 -3.04
CA ILE A 69 -4.07 29.83 -3.05
C ILE A 69 -5.37 30.49 -2.61
N ASP A 70 -5.51 30.77 -1.31
CA ASP A 70 -6.53 31.68 -0.81
C ASP A 70 -6.14 33.10 -1.25
N VAL A 71 -6.61 33.50 -2.43
CA VAL A 71 -6.65 34.93 -2.80
C VAL A 71 -7.61 35.58 -1.81
N GLN A 72 -7.08 36.19 -0.74
CA GLN A 72 -7.89 37.04 0.12
C GLN A 72 -8.45 38.18 -0.75
N PRO A 73 -9.78 38.29 -0.93
CA PRO A 73 -10.32 39.55 -1.41
C PRO A 73 -10.00 40.61 -0.36
N ALA A 74 -9.38 41.70 -0.81
CA ALA A 74 -9.02 42.84 0.00
C ALA A 74 -10.18 43.24 0.92
N ARG A 75 -9.89 43.33 2.22
CA ARG A 75 -10.82 43.83 3.23
C ARG A 75 -11.33 45.20 2.81
N SER A 76 -12.63 45.29 2.53
CA SER A 76 -13.32 46.57 2.47
C SER A 76 -13.43 47.12 3.91
N PRO A 77 -12.95 48.34 4.21
CA PRO A 77 -13.15 48.94 5.51
C PRO A 77 -14.59 49.46 5.57
N ARG A 78 -15.48 48.76 6.30
CA ARG A 78 -16.74 49.36 6.74
C ARG A 78 -16.52 49.95 8.12
N ALA A 79 -16.49 51.27 8.13
CA ALA A 79 -16.50 52.11 9.31
C ALA A 79 -17.81 51.97 10.10
N ASP A 80 -17.67 52.17 11.40
CA ASP A 80 -18.64 52.70 12.37
C ASP A 80 -19.99 52.02 12.55
N GLY A 81 -20.14 51.45 13.76
CA GLY A 81 -21.44 51.06 14.29
C GLY A 81 -21.40 50.48 15.70
N GLY A 82 -21.26 51.35 16.71
CA GLY A 82 -21.97 51.15 17.98
C GLY A 82 -21.22 50.49 19.14
N ARG A 83 -20.70 51.33 20.04
CA ARG A 83 -20.45 50.99 21.46
C ARG A 83 -21.73 50.48 22.14
N ARG A 84 -21.62 49.44 22.97
CA ARG A 84 -22.13 49.43 24.36
C ARG A 84 -21.52 48.28 25.17
N ALA A 85 -21.07 48.63 26.37
CA ALA A 85 -20.38 47.79 27.32
C ALA A 85 -21.31 47.22 28.40
N ALA A 86 -20.80 46.18 29.07
CA ALA A 86 -20.99 45.79 30.48
C ALA A 86 -22.23 44.97 30.90
N GLY A 87 -21.94 43.81 31.52
CA GLY A 87 -22.75 43.16 32.57
C GLY A 87 -22.84 41.62 32.54
N PRO A 88 -22.24 40.87 33.49
CA PRO A 88 -22.61 39.47 33.83
C PRO A 88 -23.78 39.48 34.86
N PRO A 89 -24.29 38.37 35.46
CA PRO A 89 -24.03 36.92 35.32
C PRO A 89 -25.34 36.10 35.08
N HIS A 90 -25.28 34.76 35.07
CA HIS A 90 -26.15 33.88 35.89
C HIS A 90 -26.00 32.40 35.50
N ARG A 91 -25.22 31.70 36.32
CA ARG A 91 -25.24 30.25 36.52
C ARG A 91 -26.65 29.84 36.95
N ARG A 92 -27.35 29.04 36.14
CA ARG A 92 -28.54 28.30 36.59
C ARG A 92 -28.10 26.91 37.03
N GLU A 93 -28.00 26.72 38.34
CA GLU A 93 -28.11 25.41 38.97
C GLU A 93 -29.59 25.11 39.27
N LEU A 94 -29.94 23.81 39.23
CA LEU A 94 -30.93 23.05 40.04
C LEU A 94 -31.56 21.92 39.19
N PRO A 95 -32.06 20.81 39.77
CA PRO A 95 -31.82 20.19 41.09
C PRO A 95 -31.48 18.67 41.01
N PRO A 96 -31.12 17.99 42.11
CA PRO A 96 -30.96 16.54 42.14
C PRO A 96 -32.28 15.81 42.45
N GLY A 97 -32.52 14.66 41.82
CA GLY A 97 -33.57 13.73 42.20
C GLY A 97 -33.81 12.69 41.09
N ARG A 98 -34.05 11.41 41.35
CA ARG A 98 -34.18 10.61 42.57
C ARG A 98 -33.84 9.17 42.17
N SER A 99 -33.27 8.42 43.09
CA SER A 99 -33.10 6.97 43.04
C SER A 99 -34.42 6.22 42.87
N ARG A 100 -34.38 5.16 42.06
CA ARG A 100 -35.09 3.89 42.29
C ARG A 100 -34.32 2.77 41.60
#